data_AF-A0A926WLR7-F1
#
_entry.id   AF-A0A926WLR7-F1
#
_cell.length_a   1.000
_cell.length_b   1.000
_cell.length_c   1.000
_cell.angle_alpha   90.00
_cell.angle_beta   90.00
_cell.angle_gamma   90.00
#
_symmetry.space_group_name_H-M   'P 1'
#
loop_
_entity.id
_entity.type
_entity.pdbx_description
1 polymer ?
#
loop_
_entity_poly.entity_id
_entity_poly.type
_entity_poly.pdbx_seq_one_letter_code
_entity_poly.pdbx_strand_id
1 'polypeptide(L)'
;MNKMQTKLFFFLLGIFLWLGFGALIAGLGALIISYTWVITVVGYGAVIGLLTGLIIGLMALAVSSWLKSKNVMLWMLLGSIIGGSIGFGGIIVFGGYPKGNQGDLSFLALAPMGLFIGTLLGILVGVGIWKYRHSHS
;
A
#
# COMPACT_ATOMS: atom_id res chain seq x y z
N MET A 1 6.87 -10.35 -24.51
CA MET A 1 6.62 -11.00 -23.19
C MET A 1 5.25 -11.67 -23.22
N ASN A 2 5.17 -12.97 -22.93
CA ASN A 2 3.90 -13.72 -23.00
C ASN A 2 2.90 -13.27 -21.92
N LYS A 3 1.59 -13.53 -22.11
CA LYS A 3 0.53 -13.03 -21.18
C LYS A 3 0.78 -13.39 -19.71
N MET A 4 1.28 -14.60 -19.45
CA MET A 4 1.65 -15.09 -18.11
C MET A 4 2.84 -14.31 -17.52
N GLN A 5 3.90 -14.12 -18.31
CA GLN A 5 5.12 -13.40 -17.89
C GLN A 5 4.82 -11.94 -17.52
N THR A 6 3.92 -11.27 -18.25
CA THR A 6 3.52 -9.89 -17.92
C THR A 6 2.78 -9.79 -16.58
N LYS A 7 1.87 -10.72 -16.30
CA LYS A 7 1.15 -10.75 -15.02
C LYS A 7 2.09 -10.99 -13.85
N LEU A 8 3.03 -11.92 -14.02
CA LEU A 8 4.03 -12.25 -13.00
C LEU A 8 5.00 -11.09 -12.75
N PHE A 9 5.40 -10.38 -13.80
CA PHE A 9 6.18 -9.14 -13.67
C PHE A 9 5.44 -8.08 -12.84
N PHE A 10 4.17 -7.77 -13.15
CA PHE A 10 3.41 -6.78 -12.39
C PHE A 10 3.11 -7.23 -10.96
N PHE A 11 2.95 -8.54 -10.73
CA PHE A 11 2.80 -9.10 -9.39
C PHE A 11 4.06 -8.87 -8.55
N LEU A 12 5.23 -9.26 -9.07
CA LEU A 12 6.51 -9.05 -8.39
C LEU A 12 6.79 -7.56 -8.19
N LEU A 13 6.53 -6.74 -9.22
CA LEU A 13 6.64 -5.28 -9.12
C LEU A 13 5.76 -4.74 -7.99
N GLY A 14 4.54 -5.25 -7.86
CA GLY A 14 3.64 -4.89 -6.77
C GLY A 14 4.21 -5.19 -5.39
N ILE A 15 4.78 -6.38 -5.20
CA ILE A 15 5.44 -6.77 -3.94
C ILE A 15 6.61 -5.83 -3.63
N PHE A 16 7.48 -5.56 -4.61
CA PHE A 16 8.63 -4.67 -4.44
C PHE A 16 8.23 -3.23 -4.11
N LEU A 17 7.25 -2.68 -4.84
CA LEU A 17 6.75 -1.33 -4.61
C LEU A 17 6.15 -1.20 -3.21
N TRP A 18 5.37 -2.17 -2.77
CA TRP A 18 4.74 -2.15 -1.46
C TRP A 18 5.69 -2.36 -0.30
N LEU A 19 6.70 -3.22 -0.46
CA LEU A 19 7.78 -3.38 0.51
C LEU A 19 8.54 -2.06 0.68
N GLY A 20 8.95 -1.44 -0.43
CA GLY A 20 9.65 -0.15 -0.41
C GLY A 20 8.78 0.96 0.17
N PHE A 21 7.50 1.00 -0.19
CA PHE A 21 6.54 1.97 0.33
C PHE A 21 6.32 1.83 1.84
N GLY A 22 6.14 0.61 2.35
CA GLY A 22 5.99 0.35 3.78
C GLY A 22 7.24 0.74 4.58
N ALA A 23 8.44 0.42 4.06
CA ALA A 23 9.71 0.82 4.65
C ALA A 23 9.86 2.35 4.70
N LEU A 24 9.52 3.03 3.60
CA LEU A 24 9.61 4.48 3.46
C LEU A 24 8.66 5.20 4.42
N ILE A 25 7.39 4.78 4.46
CA ILE A 25 6.36 5.37 5.32
C ILE A 25 6.70 5.18 6.81
N ALA A 26 7.13 3.99 7.21
CA ALA A 26 7.54 3.74 8.58
C ALA A 26 8.81 4.51 8.96
N GLY A 27 9.76 4.64 8.03
CA GLY A 27 10.97 5.47 8.22
C GLY A 27 10.64 6.95 8.40
N LEU A 28 9.73 7.50 7.58
CA LEU A 28 9.23 8.87 7.76
C LEU A 28 8.52 9.05 9.10
N GLY A 29 7.72 8.07 9.52
CA GLY A 29 7.11 8.07 10.84
C GLY A 29 8.14 8.05 11.98
N ALA A 30 9.25 7.32 11.82
CA ALA A 30 10.32 7.26 12.80
C ALA A 30 11.06 8.61 12.98
N LEU A 31 11.18 9.41 11.92
CA LEU A 31 11.80 10.75 11.98
C LEU A 31 10.98 11.74 12.83
N ILE A 32 9.68 11.52 12.97
CA ILE A 32 8.77 12.40 13.70
C ILE A 32 8.89 12.21 15.23
N ILE A 33 9.36 11.05 15.71
CA ILE A 33 9.26 10.66 17.13
C ILE A 33 10.63 10.57 17.83
N SER A 34 11.74 10.80 17.12
CA SER A 34 13.12 10.68 17.65
C SER A 34 13.41 9.33 18.31
N TYR A 35 13.92 8.35 17.54
CA TYR A 35 14.34 7.08 18.13
C TYR A 35 15.69 6.59 17.63
N THR A 36 16.46 6.09 18.58
CA THR A 36 17.60 5.15 18.41
C THR A 36 17.21 3.80 17.78
N TRP A 37 15.93 3.60 17.44
CA TRP A 37 15.33 2.36 16.95
C TRP A 37 14.82 2.45 15.49
N VAL A 38 15.26 3.45 14.71
CA VAL A 38 14.84 3.64 13.30
C VAL A 38 14.91 2.34 12.49
N ILE A 39 15.97 1.57 12.68
CA ILE A 39 16.20 0.31 11.96
C ILE A 39 15.05 -0.68 12.23
N THR A 40 14.61 -0.82 13.48
CA THR A 40 13.51 -1.70 13.88
C THR A 40 12.18 -1.24 13.30
N VAL A 41 11.91 0.07 13.30
CA VAL A 41 10.67 0.65 12.77
C VAL A 41 10.60 0.51 11.25
N VAL A 42 11.70 0.78 10.54
CA VAL A 42 11.80 0.58 9.09
C VAL A 42 11.61 -0.90 8.73
N GLY A 43 12.22 -1.81 9.50
CA GLY A 43 12.03 -3.25 9.32
C GLY A 43 10.56 -3.68 9.50
N TYR A 44 9.89 -3.15 10.52
CA TYR A 44 8.47 -3.38 10.75
C TYR A 44 7.61 -2.86 9.58
N GLY A 45 7.91 -1.65 9.10
CA GLY A 45 7.27 -1.07 7.91
C GLY A 45 7.46 -1.91 6.65
N ALA A 46 8.67 -2.45 6.44
CA ALA A 46 8.95 -3.33 5.30
C ALA A 46 8.14 -4.63 5.37
N VAL A 47 7.97 -5.22 6.56
CA VAL A 47 7.16 -6.43 6.77
C VAL A 47 5.68 -6.14 6.49
N ILE A 48 5.12 -5.05 7.02
CA ILE A 48 3.73 -4.65 6.72
C ILE A 48 3.57 -4.36 5.23
N GLY A 49 4.52 -3.65 4.64
CA GLY A 49 4.55 -3.35 3.22
C GLY A 49 4.50 -4.64 2.39
N LEU A 50 5.35 -5.62 2.70
CA LEU A 50 5.37 -6.91 2.03
C LEU A 50 4.03 -7.66 2.16
N LEU A 51 3.46 -7.75 3.36
CA LEU A 51 2.18 -8.42 3.58
C LEU A 51 1.06 -7.75 2.78
N THR A 52 1.01 -6.42 2.79
CA THR A 52 0.01 -5.64 2.06
C THR A 52 0.20 -5.81 0.54
N GLY A 53 1.44 -5.73 0.06
CA GLY A 53 1.81 -5.94 -1.33
C GLY A 53 1.45 -7.33 -1.85
N LEU A 54 1.63 -8.37 -1.03
CA LEU A 54 1.20 -9.73 -1.34
C LEU A 54 -0.32 -9.82 -1.51
N ILE A 55 -1.09 -9.25 -0.56
CA ILE A 55 -2.56 -9.25 -0.62
C ILE A 55 -3.05 -8.54 -1.90
N ILE A 56 -2.54 -7.34 -2.15
CA ILE A 56 -2.92 -6.55 -3.34
C ILE A 56 -2.50 -7.26 -4.61
N GLY A 57 -1.29 -7.81 -4.65
CA GLY A 57 -0.79 -8.56 -5.79
C GLY A 57 -1.66 -9.78 -6.11
N LEU A 58 -2.03 -10.56 -5.10
CA LEU A 58 -2.90 -11.74 -5.25
C LEU A 58 -4.30 -11.34 -5.72
N MET A 59 -4.89 -10.30 -5.11
CA MET A 59 -6.18 -9.76 -5.54
C MET A 59 -6.12 -9.24 -6.98
N ALA A 60 -5.07 -8.50 -7.33
CA ALA A 60 -4.86 -7.99 -8.69
C ALA A 60 -4.67 -9.11 -9.71
N LEU A 61 -3.98 -10.18 -9.35
CA LEU A 61 -3.86 -11.38 -10.19
C LEU A 61 -5.21 -12.09 -10.37
N ALA A 62 -5.98 -12.26 -9.30
CA ALA A 62 -7.31 -12.88 -9.36
C ALA A 62 -8.25 -12.07 -10.26
N VAL A 63 -8.34 -10.76 -10.00
CA VAL A 63 -9.21 -9.84 -10.74
C VAL A 63 -8.76 -9.70 -12.20
N SER A 64 -7.47 -9.57 -12.48
CA SER A 64 -6.96 -9.50 -13.87
C SER A 64 -7.12 -10.81 -14.64
N SER A 65 -7.20 -11.94 -13.95
CA SER A 65 -7.49 -13.24 -14.56
C SER A 65 -8.96 -13.39 -14.87
N TRP A 66 -9.83 -12.92 -13.98
CA TRP A 66 -11.27 -12.87 -14.22
C TRP A 66 -11.65 -11.90 -15.34
N LEU A 67 -11.12 -10.67 -15.31
CA LEU A 67 -11.41 -9.62 -16.30
C LEU A 67 -10.56 -9.73 -17.58
N LYS A 68 -9.68 -10.73 -17.66
CA LYS A 68 -8.74 -10.98 -18.79
C LYS A 68 -7.92 -9.75 -19.21
N SER A 69 -7.73 -8.77 -18.32
CA SER A 69 -7.09 -7.49 -18.61
C SER A 69 -5.90 -7.24 -17.69
N LYS A 70 -4.72 -7.02 -18.29
CA LYS A 70 -3.46 -6.75 -17.57
C LYS A 70 -3.45 -5.35 -16.95
N ASN A 71 -4.21 -4.42 -17.52
CA ASN A 71 -4.26 -3.03 -17.06
C ASN A 71 -4.86 -2.93 -15.65
N VAL A 72 -5.72 -3.87 -15.27
CA VAL A 72 -6.33 -3.90 -13.93
C VAL A 72 -5.27 -4.01 -12.84
N MET A 73 -4.21 -4.80 -13.06
CA MET A 73 -3.13 -4.92 -12.07
C MET A 73 -2.45 -3.59 -11.82
N LEU A 74 -2.12 -2.86 -12.90
CA LEU A 74 -1.46 -1.56 -12.80
C LEU A 74 -2.33 -0.53 -12.08
N TRP A 75 -3.63 -0.48 -12.40
CA TRP A 75 -4.57 0.42 -11.73
C TRP A 75 -4.80 0.07 -10.26
N MET A 76 -4.87 -1.22 -9.92
CA MET A 76 -4.97 -1.66 -8.53
C MET A 76 -3.71 -1.32 -7.74
N LEU A 77 -2.52 -1.50 -8.32
CA LEU A 77 -1.26 -1.13 -7.68
C LEU A 77 -1.16 0.37 -7.44
N LEU A 78 -1.36 1.19 -8.48
CA LEU A 78 -1.30 2.65 -8.36
C LEU A 78 -2.37 3.18 -7.41
N GLY A 79 -3.61 2.71 -7.56
CA GLY A 79 -4.71 3.09 -6.69
C GLY A 79 -4.39 2.77 -5.24
N SER A 80 -3.91 1.54 -4.96
CA SER A 80 -3.55 1.10 -3.61
C SER A 80 -2.45 1.96 -2.97
N ILE A 81 -1.42 2.37 -3.72
CA ILE A 81 -0.34 3.23 -3.20
C ILE A 81 -0.87 4.63 -2.88
N ILE A 82 -1.69 5.21 -3.77
CA ILE A 82 -2.30 6.52 -3.57
C ILE A 82 -3.21 6.48 -2.34
N GLY A 83 -4.11 5.50 -2.28
CA GLY A 83 -5.01 5.32 -1.17
C GLY A 83 -4.26 5.07 0.15
N GLY A 84 -3.24 4.22 0.14
CA GLY A 84 -2.36 3.96 1.28
C GLY A 84 -1.66 5.23 1.79
N SER A 85 -1.20 6.08 0.88
CA SER A 85 -0.59 7.38 1.21
C SER A 85 -1.59 8.32 1.88
N ILE A 86 -2.81 8.40 1.33
CA ILE A 86 -3.88 9.24 1.88
C ILE A 86 -4.32 8.72 3.25
N GLY A 87 -4.52 7.41 3.41
CA GLY A 87 -4.93 6.79 4.67
C GLY A 87 -3.88 6.97 5.77
N PHE A 88 -2.61 6.79 5.44
CA PHE A 88 -1.50 7.03 6.38
C PHE A 88 -1.40 8.51 6.76
N GLY A 89 -1.42 9.43 5.79
CA GLY A 89 -1.39 10.87 6.05
C GLY A 89 -2.59 11.34 6.87
N GLY A 90 -3.79 10.84 6.58
CA GLY A 90 -4.99 11.15 7.33
C GLY A 90 -4.91 10.68 8.79
N ILE A 91 -4.35 9.51 9.05
CA ILE A 91 -4.14 9.02 10.42
C ILE A 91 -3.12 9.86 11.18
N ILE A 92 -2.04 10.32 10.56
CA ILE A 92 -1.09 11.21 11.23
C ILE A 92 -1.76 12.55 11.55
N VAL A 93 -2.38 13.18 10.55
CA VAL A 93 -2.94 14.53 10.68
C VAL A 93 -4.17 14.55 11.59
N PHE A 94 -5.10 13.61 11.44
CA PHE A 94 -6.38 13.59 12.17
C PHE A 94 -6.39 12.65 13.37
N GLY A 95 -5.49 11.66 13.43
CA GLY A 95 -5.36 10.75 14.59
C GLY A 95 -4.63 11.38 15.78
N GLY A 96 -4.14 12.62 15.63
CA GLY A 96 -3.48 13.37 16.68
C GLY A 96 -2.10 12.82 17.05
N TYR A 97 -1.39 12.25 16.07
CA TYR A 97 -0.04 11.69 16.26
C TYR A 97 1.03 12.68 15.77
N PRO A 98 2.18 12.82 16.46
CA PRO A 98 2.55 12.19 17.74
C PRO A 98 1.95 12.93 18.95
N LYS A 99 1.50 12.19 19.99
CA LYS A 99 1.01 12.82 21.24
C LYS A 99 2.12 13.27 22.21
N GLY A 100 3.32 13.49 21.71
CA GLY A 100 4.45 14.03 22.48
C GLY A 100 5.03 13.10 23.56
N ASN A 101 4.65 11.82 23.60
CA ASN A 101 5.17 10.87 24.59
C ASN A 101 6.08 9.81 23.92
N GLN A 102 7.27 9.58 24.49
CA GLN A 102 8.34 8.71 23.96
C GLN A 102 8.01 7.20 23.96
N GLY A 103 6.74 6.83 24.12
CA GLY A 103 6.26 5.44 24.11
C GLY A 103 4.96 5.27 23.34
N ASP A 104 4.64 6.19 22.42
CA ASP A 104 3.36 6.17 21.71
C ASP A 104 3.36 5.07 20.62
N LEU A 105 3.24 3.82 21.09
CA LEU A 105 3.02 2.57 20.34
C LEU A 105 1.77 2.65 19.45
N SER A 106 0.94 3.69 19.61
CA SER A 106 -0.19 3.94 18.74
C SER A 106 0.23 4.12 17.28
N PHE A 107 1.44 4.59 16.96
CA PHE A 107 1.92 4.59 15.57
C PHE A 107 2.02 3.19 14.98
N LEU A 108 2.54 2.22 15.74
CA LEU A 108 2.65 0.82 15.30
C LEU A 108 1.27 0.19 15.10
N ALA A 109 0.24 0.65 15.83
CA ALA A 109 -1.14 0.18 15.66
C ALA A 109 -1.88 0.91 14.53
N LEU A 110 -1.67 2.22 14.39
CA LEU A 110 -2.42 3.10 13.50
C LEU A 110 -1.84 3.09 12.07
N ALA A 111 -0.52 3.00 11.90
CA ALA A 111 0.13 2.94 10.59
C ALA A 111 -0.37 1.75 9.75
N PRO A 112 -0.41 0.49 10.25
CA PRO A 112 -0.99 -0.63 9.51
C PRO A 112 -2.50 -0.44 9.21
N MET A 113 -3.28 0.14 10.12
CA MET A 113 -4.70 0.42 9.84
C MET A 113 -4.89 1.46 8.73
N GLY A 114 -4.10 2.53 8.73
CA GLY A 114 -4.15 3.57 7.68
C GLY A 114 -3.74 3.03 6.32
N LEU A 115 -2.69 2.21 6.30
CA LEU A 115 -2.27 1.49 5.10
C LEU A 115 -3.36 0.53 4.63
N PHE A 116 -4.02 -0.21 5.52
CA PHE A 116 -5.08 -1.14 5.17
C PHE A 116 -6.32 -0.44 4.58
N ILE A 117 -6.84 0.58 5.26
CA ILE A 117 -8.00 1.36 4.79
C ILE A 117 -7.67 2.05 3.46
N GLY A 118 -6.50 2.68 3.40
CA GLY A 118 -6.02 3.34 2.20
C GLY A 118 -5.86 2.38 1.03
N THR A 119 -5.30 1.21 1.27
CA THR A 119 -5.17 0.14 0.27
C THR A 119 -6.52 -0.28 -0.30
N LEU A 120 -7.51 -0.50 0.57
CA LEU A 120 -8.86 -0.90 0.19
C LEU A 120 -9.54 0.15 -0.69
N LEU A 121 -9.48 1.42 -0.28
CA LEU A 121 -9.99 2.54 -1.08
C LEU A 121 -9.27 2.62 -2.43
N GLY A 122 -7.96 2.44 -2.43
CA GLY A 122 -7.15 2.43 -3.62
C GLY A 122 -7.49 1.32 -4.61
N ILE A 123 -7.78 0.11 -4.11
CA ILE A 123 -8.29 -1.00 -4.92
C ILE A 123 -9.64 -0.64 -5.54
N LEU A 124 -10.57 -0.12 -4.74
CA LEU A 124 -11.90 0.26 -5.22
C LEU A 124 -11.82 1.34 -6.32
N VAL A 125 -11.00 2.37 -6.11
CA VAL A 125 -10.77 3.44 -7.09
C VAL A 125 -10.09 2.89 -8.34
N GLY A 126 -9.03 2.08 -8.20
CA GLY A 126 -8.31 1.50 -9.34
C GLY A 126 -9.20 0.63 -10.22
N VAL A 127 -10.04 -0.22 -9.60
CA VAL A 127 -11.03 -1.04 -10.31
C VAL A 127 -12.13 -0.17 -10.91
N GLY A 128 -12.60 0.86 -10.20
CA GLY A 128 -13.62 1.81 -10.66
C GLY A 128 -13.18 2.58 -11.90
N ILE A 129 -11.97 3.16 -11.87
CA ILE A 129 -11.36 3.88 -13.01
C ILE A 129 -11.22 2.93 -14.21
N TRP A 130 -10.74 1.70 -13.98
CA TRP A 130 -10.63 0.72 -15.05
C TRP A 130 -12.00 0.40 -15.69
N LYS A 131 -13.03 0.15 -14.87
CA LYS A 131 -14.40 -0.12 -15.35
C LYS A 131 -14.96 1.06 -16.13
N TYR A 132 -14.82 2.27 -15.60
CA TYR A 132 -15.31 3.50 -16.23
C TYR A 132 -14.71 3.69 -17.63
N ARG A 133 -13.39 3.49 -17.76
CA ARG A 133 -12.67 3.66 -19.03
C ARG A 133 -13.06 2.63 -20.10
N HIS A 134 -13.40 1.40 -19.70
CA HIS A 134 -13.80 0.34 -20.63
C HIS A 134 -15.30 0.37 -20.96
N SER A 135 -16.12 1.01 -20.13
CA SER A 135 -17.56 1.20 -20.41
C SER A 135 -17.85 2.38 -21.35
N HIS A 136 -16.89 3.28 -21.54
CA HIS A 136 -17.01 4.48 -22.39
C HIS A 136 -16.08 4.44 -23.62
N SER A 137 -15.57 3.26 -23.97
CA SER A 137 -14.76 3.00 -25.17
C SER A 137 -15.44 1.95 -26.03
#